data_AF-A0A2A2SFT1-F1
#
_entry.id   AF-A0A2A2SFT1-F1
#
_cell.length_a   1.000
_cell.length_b   1.000
_cell.length_c   1.000
_cell.angle_alpha   90.00
_cell.angle_beta   90.00
_cell.angle_gamma   90.00
#
_symmetry.space_group_name_H-M   'P 1'
#
loop_
_entity.id
_entity.type
_entity.pdbx_description
1 polymer ?
#
loop_
_entity_poly.entity_id
_entity_poly.type
_entity_poly.pdbx_seq_one_letter_code
_entity_poly.pdbx_strand_id
1 'polypeptide(L)' 'MNLSPARFDAADPADLAVLLAGVLARQAASRTAAAQARLGRVDGIAGRFGPADGRFNAEAARTLAEWKER' A
#
# COMPACT_ATOMS: atom_id res chain seq x y z
N MET A 1 17.58 -3.43 8.90
CA MET A 1 16.20 -3.16 9.35
C MET A 1 15.42 -4.47 9.24
N ASN A 2 14.99 -5.07 10.35
CA ASN A 2 14.21 -6.30 10.34
C ASN A 2 12.74 -5.97 10.03
N LEU A 3 12.20 -6.52 8.95
CA LEU A 3 10.83 -6.29 8.45
C LEU A 3 9.91 -7.49 8.72
N SER A 4 10.24 -8.36 9.68
CA SER A 4 9.46 -9.56 9.99
C SER A 4 8.05 -9.20 10.50
N PRO A 5 7.00 -9.94 10.11
CA PRO A 5 5.62 -9.74 10.57
C PRO A 5 5.48 -9.63 12.10
N ALA A 6 6.21 -10.47 12.85
CA ALA A 6 6.21 -10.48 14.31
C ALA A 6 6.63 -9.15 14.98
N ARG A 7 7.36 -8.27 14.27
CA ARG A 7 7.71 -6.94 14.79
C ARG A 7 6.51 -5.99 14.75
N PHE A 8 5.62 -6.17 13.77
CA PHE A 8 4.45 -5.32 13.61
C PHE A 8 3.37 -5.66 14.64
N ASP A 9 3.24 -6.94 15.00
CA ASP A 9 2.27 -7.39 16.02
C ASP A 9 2.59 -6.88 17.44
N ALA A 10 3.85 -6.52 17.71
CA ALA A 10 4.31 -6.02 19.01
C ALA A 10 4.48 -4.50 19.05
N ALA A 11 4.21 -3.77 17.95
CA ALA A 11 4.40 -2.33 17.88
C ALA A 11 3.18 -1.58 18.42
N ASP A 12 3.42 -0.53 19.23
CA ASP A 12 2.37 0.40 19.62
C ASP A 12 1.80 1.10 18.37
N PRO A 13 0.47 1.30 18.25
CA PRO A 13 -0.13 1.90 17.06
C PRO A 13 0.42 3.30 16.74
N ALA A 14 0.83 4.09 17.73
CA ALA A 14 1.41 5.40 17.49
C ALA A 14 2.79 5.29 16.83
N ASP A 15 3.64 4.39 17.31
CA ASP A 15 4.96 4.12 16.73
C ASP A 15 4.83 3.59 15.30
N LEU A 16 3.83 2.74 15.04
CA LEU A 16 3.54 2.25 13.70
C LEU A 16 3.08 3.37 12.77
N ALA A 17 2.22 4.28 13.25
CA ALA A 17 1.76 5.42 12.46
C ALA A 17 2.91 6.35 12.06
N VAL A 18 3.83 6.63 12.98
CA VAL A 18 5.03 7.43 12.69
C VAL A 18 5.94 6.73 11.69
N LEU A 19 6.16 5.42 11.85
CA LEU A 19 6.93 4.61 10.90
C LEU A 19 6.31 4.68 9.49
N LEU A 20 4.99 4.46 9.39
CA LEU A 20 4.26 4.50 8.13
C LEU A 20 4.32 5.88 7.48
N ALA A 21 4.16 6.96 8.26
CA ALA A 21 4.29 8.32 7.76
C ALA A 21 5.68 8.59 7.15
N GLY A 22 6.75 8.11 7.79
CA GLY A 22 8.11 8.23 7.28
C GLY A 22 8.33 7.43 5.98
N VAL A 23 7.79 6.21 5.91
CA VAL A 23 7.81 5.40 4.69
C VAL A 23 7.07 6.12 3.56
N LEU A 24 5.85 6.63 3.82
CA LEU A 24 5.04 7.34 2.82
C LEU A 24 5.74 8.61 2.33
N ALA A 25 6.34 9.41 3.23
CA ALA A 25 7.10 10.59 2.85
C ALA A 25 8.28 10.26 1.92
N ARG A 26 9.00 9.17 2.21
CA ARG A 26 10.08 8.69 1.35
C ARG A 26 9.58 8.21 -0.01
N GLN A 27 8.45 7.49 -0.05
CA GLN A 27 7.85 7.04 -1.30
C GLN A 27 7.38 8.24 -2.15
N ALA A 28 6.75 9.24 -1.53
CA ALA A 28 6.30 10.45 -2.22
C ALA A 28 7.46 11.23 -2.87
N ALA A 29 8.64 11.22 -2.26
CA ALA A 29 9.84 11.86 -2.79
C ALA A 29 10.61 11.01 -3.82
N SER A 30 10.25 9.73 -4.01
CA SER A 30 11.00 8.80 -4.86
C SER A 30 10.50 8.80 -6.31
N ARG A 31 11.39 9.16 -7.25
CA ARG A 31 11.10 9.11 -8.69
C ARG A 31 10.80 7.69 -9.17
N THR A 32 11.48 6.69 -8.60
CA THR A 32 11.24 5.28 -8.91
C THR A 32 9.89 4.83 -8.38
N ALA A 33 9.50 5.24 -7.17
CA ALA A 33 8.18 4.93 -6.62
C ALA A 33 7.07 5.58 -7.46
N ALA A 34 7.27 6.82 -7.93
CA ALA A 34 6.34 7.48 -8.84
C ALA A 34 6.22 6.75 -10.19
N ALA A 35 7.33 6.26 -10.74
CA ALA A 35 7.32 5.44 -11.95
C ALA A 35 6.61 4.09 -11.74
N GLN A 36 6.87 3.40 -10.62
CA GLN A 36 6.20 2.15 -10.26
C GLN A 36 4.70 2.34 -10.01
N ALA A 37 4.29 3.42 -9.33
CA ALA A 37 2.87 3.74 -9.13
C ALA A 37 2.13 4.00 -10.45
N ARG A 38 2.82 4.57 -11.45
CA ARG A 38 2.27 4.76 -12.81
C ARG A 38 2.12 3.43 -13.56
N LEU A 39 3.06 2.50 -13.38
CA LEU A 39 2.99 1.16 -13.96
C LEU A 39 1.87 0.32 -13.30
N GLY A 40 1.71 0.43 -11.98
CA GLY A 40 0.64 -0.25 -11.25
C GLY A 40 -0.76 0.26 -11.61
N ARG A 41 -0.91 1.53 -12.01
CA ARG A 41 -2.16 2.10 -12.53
C ARG A 41 -2.54 1.58 -13.93
N VAL A 42 -1.66 0.82 -14.60
CA VAL A 42 -1.99 0.12 -15.85
C VAL A 42 -2.78 -1.15 -15.52
N ASP A 43 -3.98 -0.96 -14.94
CA ASP A 43 -4.93 -2.02 -14.54
C ASP A 43 -5.55 -2.78 -15.74
N GLY A 44 -5.00 -2.62 -16.95
CA GLY A 44 -5.41 -3.37 -18.14
C GLY A 44 -4.76 -4.75 -18.29
N ILE A 45 -3.73 -5.08 -17.48
CA ILE A 45 -3.02 -6.37 -17.55
C ILE A 45 -3.48 -7.34 -16.44
N ALA A 46 -4.45 -6.92 -15.62
CA ALA A 46 -4.94 -7.71 -14.48
C ALA A 46 -5.73 -8.98 -14.89
N GLY A 47 -6.17 -9.11 -16.14
CA GLY A 47 -6.98 -10.25 -16.57
C GLY A 47 -6.20 -11.57 -16.75
N ARG A 48 -4.88 -11.52 -16.94
CA ARG A 48 -4.08 -12.73 -17.23
C ARG A 48 -2.81 -12.89 -16.39
N PHE A 49 -2.28 -11.81 -15.82
CA PHE A 49 -1.05 -11.85 -15.01
C PHE A 49 -1.17 -11.10 -13.67
N GLY A 50 -2.39 -10.77 -13.23
CA GLY A 50 -2.61 -10.26 -11.88
C GLY A 50 -2.38 -11.36 -10.82
N PRO A 51 -1.84 -11.03 -9.64
CA PRO A 51 -1.71 -12.01 -8.55
C PRO A 51 -3.09 -12.50 -8.14
N ALA A 52 -3.25 -13.83 -7.99
CA ALA A 52 -4.52 -14.47 -7.63
C ALA A 52 -5.16 -13.86 -6.36
N ASP A 53 -4.34 -13.32 -5.46
CA ASP A 53 -4.71 -12.87 -4.11
C ASP A 53 -4.89 -11.34 -3.98
N GLY A 54 -4.91 -10.60 -5.10
CA GLY A 54 -5.10 -9.13 -5.09
C GLY A 54 -6.46 -8.63 -4.61
N ARG A 55 -7.41 -9.54 -4.33
CA ARG A 55 -8.79 -9.21 -3.92
C ARG A 55 -8.86 -8.39 -2.65
N PHE A 56 -7.98 -8.66 -1.67
CA PHE A 56 -7.99 -7.88 -0.42
C PHE A 56 -7.67 -6.40 -0.68
N ASN A 57 -6.65 -6.11 -1.48
CA ASN A 57 -6.27 -4.74 -1.80
C ASN A 57 -7.34 -4.02 -2.62
N ALA A 58 -8.03 -4.74 -3.50
CA ALA A 58 -9.16 -4.20 -4.27
C ALA A 58 -10.35 -3.85 -3.36
N GLU A 59 -10.69 -4.73 -2.41
CA GLU A 59 -11.77 -4.52 -1.45
C GLU A 59 -11.46 -3.38 -0.46
N ALA A 60 -10.22 -3.31 0.02
CA ALA A 60 -9.76 -2.23 0.87
C ALA A 60 -9.80 -0.88 0.15
N ALA A 61 -9.35 -0.82 -1.11
CA ALA A 61 -9.40 0.39 -1.92
C ALA A 61 -10.85 0.87 -2.17
N ARG A 62 -11.77 -0.06 -2.45
CA ARG A 62 -13.20 0.24 -2.60
C ARG A 62 -13.79 0.83 -1.32
N THR A 63 -13.53 0.18 -0.18
CA THR A 63 -14.05 0.61 1.13
C THR A 63 -13.53 2.00 1.50
N LEU A 64 -12.25 2.29 1.23
CA LEU A 64 -11.65 3.60 1.46
C LEU A 64 -12.25 4.69 0.56
N ALA A 65 -12.56 4.37 -0.70
CA ALA A 65 -13.21 5.30 -1.62
C ALA A 65 -14.63 5.63 -1.17
N GLU A 66 -15.42 4.63 -0.77
CA GLU A 66 -16.78 4.81 -0.26
C GLU A 66 -16.83 5.60 1.05
N TRP A 67 -15.85 5.40 1.95
CA TRP A 67 -15.75 6.18 3.18
C TRP A 67 -15.47 7.67 2.93
N LYS A 68 -14.64 7.99 1.94
CA LYS A 68 -14.30 9.38 1.61
C LYS A 68 -15.48 10.17 1.05
N GLU A 69 -16.40 9.49 0.37
CA GLU A 69 -17.61 10.10 -0.22
C GLU A 69 -18.78 10.19 0.79
N ARG A 70 -18.55 9.82 2.06
CA ARG A 70 -19.49 9.97 3.17
C ARG A 70 -19.06 11.09 4.11
#